data_AF-A0A497IAB1-F1
#
_entry.id   AF-A0A497IAB1-F1
#
_cell.length_a   1.000
_cell.length_b   1.000
_cell.length_c   1.000
_cell.angle_alpha   90.00
_cell.angle_beta   90.00
_cell.angle_gamma   90.00
#
_symmetry.space_group_name_H-M   'P 1'
#
loop_
_entity.id
_entity.type
_entity.pdbx_description
1 polymer ?
#
loop_
_entity_poly.entity_id
_entity_poly.type
_entity_poly.pdbx_seq_one_letter_code
_entity_poly.pdbx_strand_id
1 'polypeptide(L)'
;MNDNSNGEDLLYSEIRNPIFQALENQLRIEFEWAYVDKNLYSFSWIALHLKELTEEDLRRVNNLVKEALNRVAKGNIVPFINTEFILGLCFAARIIYEKRGEIPSNLLDNLNKLLREARKRSWLRNHEFVSLIVRFLPNITEFSDVIKEGVTWLQNKCQESLRKRDYERAVDCLFGLCEKGSSQLTLDFLREASSHINELSDEAVAKLCILLHDQNRELAIRFVKELERRIENEFKGSPGLSLERGLRELVCLLNSDCPVEAIRSILTVKKEQGQDWAKNVRVDGKSIIIQHVPRVGELPRVDPKVHALALKALESYRRSSIIALNKDDFIRLKEVFNTARKGYLGIRKREYLTILLIAGVTSFFALMFLPNILSAIWNFDYKTIAILLGDLKKNWLLVLTQGSQRAVLLCIWLWIVRVLYRLRRGGEINLMEAVRLLPIIGYIVKRLLGRG
;
A
#
# COMPACT_ATOMS: atom_id res chain seq x y z
N MET A 1 40.05 27.57 5.48
CA MET A 1 39.53 26.20 5.64
C MET A 1 38.03 26.31 5.83
N ASN A 2 37.32 26.37 4.71
CA ASN A 2 35.85 26.29 4.65
C ASN A 2 35.56 24.93 4.04
N ASP A 3 34.81 24.09 4.73
CA ASP A 3 33.91 23.15 4.07
C ASP A 3 32.55 23.29 4.73
N ASN A 4 31.72 24.09 4.08
CA ASN A 4 30.31 24.24 4.34
C ASN A 4 29.62 22.91 4.07
N SER A 5 29.44 22.09 5.10
CA SER A 5 28.33 21.15 5.16
C SER A 5 27.06 21.92 5.55
N ASN A 6 26.60 22.80 4.67
CA ASN A 6 25.20 23.23 4.70
C ASN A 6 24.38 22.06 4.14
N GLY A 7 24.12 21.07 5.00
CA GLY A 7 22.97 20.21 4.80
C GLY A 7 21.75 21.11 4.95
N GLU A 8 21.24 21.65 3.86
CA GLU A 8 19.87 22.17 3.84
C GLU A 8 18.97 20.98 4.18
N ASP A 9 18.47 20.96 5.42
CA ASP A 9 17.49 19.98 5.85
C ASP A 9 16.31 20.00 4.85
N LEU A 10 15.94 18.83 4.36
CA LEU A 10 14.75 18.66 3.53
C LEU A 10 13.55 19.23 4.31
N LEU A 11 13.01 20.34 3.85
CA LEU A 11 11.79 20.93 4.40
C LEU A 11 10.61 20.09 3.94
N TYR A 12 10.26 19.08 4.73
CA TYR A 12 9.02 18.35 4.56
C TYR A 12 8.00 18.80 5.60
N SER A 13 6.73 18.85 5.19
CA SER A 13 5.62 19.00 6.13
C SER A 13 4.83 17.70 6.15
N GLU A 14 4.54 17.19 7.35
CA GLU A 14 3.59 16.10 7.50
C GLU A 14 2.17 16.68 7.43
N ILE A 15 1.44 16.31 6.38
CA ILE A 15 0.03 16.67 6.20
C ILE A 15 -0.81 15.43 6.47
N ARG A 16 -1.96 15.59 7.12
CA ARG A 16 -2.92 14.48 7.29
C ARG A 16 -3.37 13.99 5.91
N ASN A 17 -3.34 12.69 5.70
CA ASN A 17 -3.75 12.10 4.43
C ASN A 17 -5.25 12.38 4.18
N PRO A 18 -5.62 13.07 3.08
CA PRO A 18 -7.01 13.40 2.79
C PRO A 18 -7.91 12.17 2.65
N ILE A 19 -7.38 11.07 2.09
CA ILE A 19 -8.10 9.79 1.92
C ILE A 19 -8.38 9.15 3.28
N PHE A 20 -7.39 9.17 4.17
CA PHE A 20 -7.53 8.64 5.52
C PHE A 20 -8.56 9.46 6.32
N GLN A 21 -8.46 10.79 6.26
CA GLN A 21 -9.40 11.68 6.92
C GLN A 21 -10.82 11.52 6.37
N ALA A 22 -10.96 11.34 5.05
CA ALA A 22 -12.22 11.07 4.39
C ALA A 22 -12.92 9.84 4.96
N LEU A 23 -12.19 8.74 4.98
CA LEU A 23 -12.67 7.46 5.45
C LEU A 23 -13.02 7.47 6.94
N GLU A 24 -12.21 8.13 7.77
CA GLU A 24 -12.46 8.26 9.20
C GLU A 24 -13.75 9.04 9.50
N ASN A 25 -14.02 10.12 8.76
CA ASN A 25 -15.27 10.88 8.89
C ASN A 25 -16.48 10.05 8.44
N GLN A 26 -16.37 9.36 7.30
CA GLN A 26 -17.43 8.47 6.81
C GLN A 26 -17.76 7.38 7.85
N LEU A 27 -16.74 6.77 8.44
CA LEU A 27 -16.94 5.77 9.50
C LEU A 27 -17.64 6.34 10.73
N ARG A 28 -17.39 7.61 11.09
CA ARG A 28 -18.11 8.26 12.19
C ARG A 28 -19.59 8.47 11.86
N ILE A 29 -19.93 8.82 10.62
CA ILE A 29 -21.32 8.90 10.16
C ILE A 29 -21.98 7.52 10.22
N GLU A 30 -21.32 6.50 9.68
CA GLU A 30 -21.81 5.12 9.68
C GLU A 30 -21.97 4.56 11.09
N PHE A 31 -21.13 4.99 12.03
CA PHE A 31 -21.21 4.63 13.43
C PHE A 31 -22.49 5.18 14.08
N GLU A 32 -22.80 6.45 13.84
CA GLU A 32 -24.03 7.08 14.33
C GLU A 32 -25.27 6.46 13.67
N TRP A 33 -25.23 6.19 12.36
CA TRP A 33 -26.33 5.51 11.66
C TRP A 33 -26.57 4.10 12.20
N ALA A 34 -25.51 3.32 12.41
CA ALA A 34 -25.64 1.98 12.98
C ALA A 34 -26.25 2.01 14.39
N TYR A 35 -25.99 3.06 15.18
CA TYR A 35 -26.61 3.25 16.48
C TYR A 35 -28.12 3.53 16.36
N VAL A 36 -28.50 4.49 15.49
CA VAL A 36 -29.91 4.86 15.25
C VAL A 36 -30.72 3.68 14.73
N ASP A 37 -30.16 2.89 13.81
CA ASP A 37 -30.79 1.71 13.25
C ASP A 37 -30.80 0.49 14.20
N LYS A 38 -30.20 0.64 15.39
CA LYS A 38 -30.03 -0.44 16.38
C LYS A 38 -29.29 -1.66 15.79
N ASN A 39 -28.37 -1.43 14.86
CA ASN A 39 -27.57 -2.45 14.22
C ASN A 39 -26.31 -2.75 15.05
N LEU A 40 -26.42 -3.71 15.96
CA LEU A 40 -25.32 -4.13 16.84
C LEU A 40 -24.08 -4.60 16.07
N TYR A 41 -24.25 -5.25 14.91
CA TYR A 41 -23.16 -5.77 14.10
C TYR A 41 -22.28 -4.63 13.58
N SER A 42 -22.86 -3.73 12.80
CA SER A 42 -22.11 -2.61 12.20
C SER A 42 -21.57 -1.67 13.27
N PHE A 43 -22.34 -1.40 14.32
CA PHE A 43 -21.91 -0.53 15.42
C PHE A 43 -20.68 -1.10 16.13
N SER A 44 -20.75 -2.37 16.55
CA SER A 44 -19.63 -3.02 17.26
C SER A 44 -18.43 -3.24 16.33
N TRP A 45 -18.66 -3.49 15.05
CA TRP A 45 -17.58 -3.64 14.07
C TRP A 45 -16.77 -2.36 13.89
N ILE A 46 -17.44 -1.22 13.70
CA ILE A 46 -16.77 0.08 13.57
C ILE A 46 -16.05 0.40 14.89
N ALA A 47 -16.69 0.17 16.03
CA ALA A 47 -16.11 0.45 17.34
C ALA A 47 -14.77 -0.29 17.56
N LEU A 48 -14.63 -1.53 17.10
CA LEU A 48 -13.37 -2.29 17.19
C LEU A 48 -12.21 -1.66 16.39
N HIS A 49 -12.51 -0.90 15.34
CA HIS A 49 -11.51 -0.34 14.43
C HIS A 49 -11.23 1.14 14.66
N LEU A 50 -12.00 1.81 15.53
CA LEU A 50 -11.72 3.17 15.98
C LEU A 50 -10.64 3.16 17.08
N LYS A 51 -9.62 4.01 16.93
CA LYS A 51 -8.48 4.11 17.88
C LYS A 51 -8.89 4.37 19.32
N GLU A 52 -9.90 5.22 19.52
CA GLU A 52 -10.36 5.63 20.85
C GLU A 52 -11.89 5.56 20.90
N LEU A 53 -12.37 4.70 21.79
CA LEU A 53 -13.77 4.61 22.20
C LEU A 53 -13.96 5.45 23.47
N THR A 54 -14.96 6.32 23.45
CA THR A 54 -15.37 7.10 24.62
C THR A 54 -16.18 6.25 25.59
N GLU A 55 -16.32 6.70 26.84
CA GLU A 55 -17.22 6.08 27.81
C GLU A 55 -18.69 6.08 27.32
N GLU A 56 -19.08 7.07 26.53
CA GLU A 56 -20.40 7.12 25.92
C GLU A 56 -20.58 6.00 24.89
N ASP A 57 -19.59 5.77 24.03
CA ASP A 57 -19.60 4.69 23.05
C ASP A 57 -19.76 3.32 23.74
N LEU A 58 -19.07 3.11 24.86
CA LEU A 58 -19.21 1.89 25.66
C LEU A 58 -20.60 1.76 26.28
N ARG A 59 -21.21 2.85 26.74
CA ARG A 59 -22.61 2.82 27.20
C ARG A 59 -23.56 2.44 26.06
N ARG A 60 -23.33 2.99 24.86
CA ARG A 60 -24.13 2.68 23.65
C ARG A 60 -24.01 1.20 23.26
N VAL A 61 -22.79 0.63 23.24
CA VAL A 61 -22.57 -0.83 23.03
C VAL A 61 -23.36 -1.64 24.05
N ASN A 62 -23.22 -1.32 25.35
CA ASN A 62 -23.92 -2.04 26.42
C ASN A 62 -25.45 -1.97 26.29
N ASN A 63 -25.99 -0.84 25.86
CA ASN A 63 -27.43 -0.67 25.65
C ASN A 63 -27.92 -1.54 24.49
N LEU A 64 -27.21 -1.54 23.35
CA LEU A 64 -27.55 -2.39 22.21
C LEU A 64 -27.44 -3.88 22.55
N VAL A 65 -26.43 -4.29 23.33
CA VAL A 65 -26.30 -5.66 23.84
C VAL A 65 -27.49 -6.03 24.72
N LYS A 66 -27.89 -5.17 25.67
CA LYS A 66 -29.07 -5.42 26.51
C LYS A 66 -30.34 -5.57 25.68
N GLU A 67 -30.55 -4.71 24.69
CA GLU A 67 -31.68 -4.83 23.77
C GLU A 67 -31.65 -6.15 22.99
N ALA A 68 -30.49 -6.54 22.45
CA ALA A 68 -30.32 -7.78 21.72
C ALA A 68 -30.61 -9.02 22.60
N LEU A 69 -30.05 -9.06 23.82
CA LEU A 69 -30.28 -10.17 24.76
C LEU A 69 -31.75 -10.24 25.23
N ASN A 70 -32.41 -9.10 25.41
CA ASN A 70 -33.84 -9.06 25.73
C ASN A 70 -34.71 -9.65 24.60
N ARG A 71 -34.30 -9.50 23.33
CA ARG A 71 -35.00 -10.13 22.20
C ARG A 71 -34.82 -11.65 22.19
N VAL A 72 -33.62 -12.13 22.52
CA VAL A 72 -33.32 -13.57 22.64
C VAL A 72 -34.11 -14.20 23.79
N ALA A 73 -34.23 -13.51 24.93
CA ALA A 73 -34.98 -14.00 26.09
C ALA A 73 -36.51 -14.07 25.85
N LYS A 74 -37.05 -13.28 24.93
CA LYS A 74 -38.50 -13.18 24.63
C LYS A 74 -38.97 -14.10 23.50
N GLY A 75 -38.11 -14.92 22.89
CA GLY A 75 -38.47 -15.76 21.76
C GLY A 75 -37.68 -17.08 21.68
N ASN A 76 -38.08 -17.94 20.73
CA ASN A 76 -37.28 -19.12 20.36
C ASN A 76 -35.92 -18.65 19.82
N ILE A 77 -34.82 -19.35 20.08
CA ILE A 77 -33.46 -18.92 19.69
C ILE A 77 -33.24 -19.03 18.17
N VAL A 78 -33.99 -19.89 17.50
CA VAL A 78 -33.84 -20.24 16.07
C VAL A 78 -33.84 -19.04 15.10
N PRO A 79 -34.70 -18.00 15.23
CA PRO A 79 -34.69 -16.83 14.37
C PRO A 79 -33.44 -15.95 14.51
N PHE A 80 -32.68 -16.11 15.61
CA PHE A 80 -31.49 -15.32 15.92
C PHE A 80 -30.17 -16.00 15.51
N ILE A 81 -30.23 -17.19 14.91
CA ILE A 81 -29.05 -17.89 14.36
C ILE A 81 -28.71 -17.29 12.98
N ASN A 82 -28.34 -16.00 12.97
CA ASN A 82 -27.81 -15.26 11.81
C ASN A 82 -26.34 -14.89 12.08
N THR A 83 -25.50 -14.93 11.03
CA THR A 83 -24.06 -14.59 11.10
C THR A 83 -23.84 -13.19 11.66
N GLU A 84 -24.56 -12.17 11.16
CA GLU A 84 -24.39 -10.78 11.61
C GLU A 84 -24.77 -10.61 13.08
N PHE A 85 -25.87 -11.21 13.51
CA PHE A 85 -26.33 -11.12 14.90
C PHE A 85 -25.32 -11.73 15.87
N ILE A 86 -24.81 -12.93 15.56
CA ILE A 86 -23.80 -13.60 16.40
C ILE A 86 -22.50 -12.81 16.38
N LEU A 87 -22.04 -12.33 15.22
CA LEU A 87 -20.83 -11.50 15.11
C LEU A 87 -20.97 -10.19 15.89
N GLY A 88 -22.12 -9.53 15.85
CA GLY A 88 -22.37 -8.33 16.64
C GLY A 88 -22.19 -8.56 18.14
N LEU A 89 -22.66 -9.71 18.66
CA LEU A 89 -22.42 -10.09 20.06
C LEU A 89 -20.96 -10.46 20.32
N CYS A 90 -20.28 -11.15 19.40
CA CYS A 90 -18.85 -11.45 19.51
C CYS A 90 -18.00 -10.16 19.58
N PHE A 91 -18.26 -9.20 18.70
CA PHE A 91 -17.54 -7.92 18.66
C PHE A 91 -17.82 -7.09 19.91
N ALA A 92 -19.08 -7.02 20.34
CA ALA A 92 -19.43 -6.34 21.58
C ALA A 92 -18.75 -6.99 22.80
N ALA A 93 -18.72 -8.32 22.87
CA ALA A 93 -18.02 -9.05 23.92
C ALA A 93 -16.53 -8.73 23.93
N ARG A 94 -15.89 -8.66 22.75
CA ARG A 94 -14.48 -8.26 22.62
C ARG A 94 -14.25 -6.82 23.11
N ILE A 95 -15.06 -5.86 22.68
CA ILE A 95 -14.96 -4.45 23.12
C ILE A 95 -15.08 -4.35 24.65
N ILE A 96 -16.08 -5.03 25.22
CA ILE A 96 -16.33 -5.03 26.66
C ILE A 96 -15.13 -5.64 27.40
N TYR A 97 -14.62 -6.77 26.92
CA TYR A 97 -13.45 -7.43 27.51
C TYR A 97 -12.19 -6.56 27.45
N GLU A 98 -11.90 -5.91 26.32
CA GLU A 98 -10.73 -5.01 26.19
C GLU A 98 -10.78 -3.83 27.16
N LYS A 99 -11.98 -3.36 27.52
CA LYS A 99 -12.16 -2.20 28.40
C LYS A 99 -12.34 -2.56 29.88
N ARG A 100 -12.92 -3.71 30.18
CA ARG A 100 -13.27 -4.12 31.57
C ARG A 100 -12.51 -5.34 32.08
N GLY A 101 -11.84 -6.08 31.21
CA GLY A 101 -11.17 -7.34 31.54
C GLY A 101 -12.11 -8.54 31.73
N GLU A 102 -13.44 -8.33 31.75
CA GLU A 102 -14.43 -9.36 32.03
C GLU A 102 -15.69 -9.21 31.17
N ILE A 103 -16.32 -10.33 30.83
CA ILE A 103 -17.56 -10.37 30.04
C ILE A 103 -18.74 -10.64 30.98
N PRO A 104 -19.85 -9.88 30.90
CA PRO A 104 -21.06 -10.16 31.67
C PRO A 104 -21.55 -11.60 31.46
N SER A 105 -21.82 -12.33 32.54
CA SER A 105 -22.24 -13.75 32.51
C SER A 105 -23.43 -13.99 31.59
N ASN A 106 -24.44 -13.12 31.62
CA ASN A 106 -25.60 -13.21 30.72
C ASN A 106 -25.23 -13.14 29.23
N LEU A 107 -24.28 -12.27 28.86
CA LEU A 107 -23.78 -12.19 27.48
C LEU A 107 -23.01 -13.45 27.12
N LEU A 108 -22.12 -13.90 28.02
CA LEU A 108 -21.30 -15.10 27.84
C LEU A 108 -22.16 -16.36 27.62
N ASP A 109 -23.16 -16.58 28.46
CA ASP A 109 -24.04 -17.75 28.39
C ASP A 109 -24.84 -17.80 27.08
N ASN A 110 -25.42 -16.66 26.67
CA ASN A 110 -26.17 -16.57 25.42
C ASN A 110 -25.26 -16.75 24.21
N LEU A 111 -24.07 -16.14 24.22
CA LEU A 111 -23.12 -16.26 23.13
C LEU A 111 -22.63 -17.71 22.99
N ASN A 112 -22.32 -18.39 24.10
CA ASN A 112 -21.95 -19.81 24.10
C ASN A 112 -23.04 -20.72 23.52
N LYS A 113 -24.32 -20.45 23.83
CA LYS A 113 -25.46 -21.18 23.24
C LYS A 113 -25.55 -20.95 21.73
N LEU A 114 -25.48 -19.70 21.28
CA LEU A 114 -25.56 -19.33 19.87
C LEU A 114 -24.42 -19.93 19.05
N LEU A 115 -23.19 -19.83 19.55
CA LEU A 115 -22.01 -20.42 18.94
C LEU A 115 -22.15 -21.96 18.88
N ARG A 116 -22.59 -22.62 19.96
CA ARG A 116 -22.84 -24.07 19.94
C ARG A 116 -23.86 -24.47 18.86
N GLU A 117 -24.92 -23.70 18.65
CA GLU A 117 -25.91 -23.98 17.61
C GLU A 117 -25.39 -23.72 16.20
N ALA A 118 -24.58 -22.67 16.00
CA ALA A 118 -23.84 -22.52 14.75
C ALA A 118 -23.01 -23.80 14.45
N ARG A 119 -22.51 -24.50 15.50
CA ARG A 119 -21.50 -25.61 15.46
C ARG A 119 -22.03 -26.84 14.84
N LYS A 120 -23.17 -27.22 15.37
CA LYS A 120 -24.01 -28.27 14.84
C LYS A 120 -24.36 -28.04 13.37
N ARG A 121 -24.37 -26.78 12.90
CA ARG A 121 -24.71 -26.41 11.53
C ARG A 121 -23.51 -26.01 10.66
N SER A 122 -22.28 -26.40 11.03
CA SER A 122 -21.07 -26.11 10.25
C SER A 122 -20.81 -24.60 10.01
N TRP A 123 -21.23 -23.75 10.97
CA TRP A 123 -21.04 -22.29 11.16
C TRP A 123 -21.12 -21.40 9.91
N LEU A 124 -22.29 -20.97 9.50
CA LEU A 124 -23.20 -21.73 8.66
C LEU A 124 -22.71 -21.69 7.20
N ARG A 125 -21.73 -22.53 6.84
CA ARG A 125 -21.05 -22.55 5.52
C ARG A 125 -20.45 -21.20 5.08
N ASN A 126 -20.11 -20.33 6.03
CA ASN A 126 -19.56 -19.01 5.76
C ASN A 126 -18.14 -18.91 6.33
N HIS A 127 -17.15 -18.71 5.45
CA HIS A 127 -15.73 -18.63 5.82
C HIS A 127 -15.42 -17.38 6.60
N GLU A 128 -15.96 -16.24 6.17
CA GLU A 128 -15.85 -14.95 6.83
C GLU A 128 -16.37 -15.02 8.27
N PHE A 129 -17.53 -15.63 8.48
CA PHE A 129 -18.13 -15.74 9.81
C PHE A 129 -17.20 -16.43 10.83
N VAL A 130 -16.64 -17.59 10.45
CA VAL A 130 -15.70 -18.31 11.31
C VAL A 130 -14.38 -17.55 11.46
N SER A 131 -13.90 -16.94 10.37
CA SER A 131 -12.69 -16.12 10.34
C SER A 131 -12.74 -14.99 11.35
N LEU A 132 -13.83 -14.21 11.36
CA LEU A 132 -14.00 -13.08 12.26
C LEU A 132 -14.10 -13.53 13.73
N ILE A 133 -14.73 -14.66 14.03
CA ILE A 133 -14.77 -15.19 15.40
C ILE A 133 -13.37 -15.58 15.87
N VAL A 134 -12.63 -16.33 15.05
CA VAL A 134 -11.26 -16.74 15.36
C VAL A 134 -10.33 -15.54 15.53
N ARG A 135 -10.55 -14.47 14.74
CA ARG A 135 -9.76 -13.25 14.75
C ARG A 135 -10.02 -12.35 15.96
N PHE A 136 -11.28 -12.18 16.37
CA PHE A 136 -11.67 -11.15 17.35
C PHE A 136 -11.99 -11.68 18.75
N LEU A 137 -12.14 -12.98 18.94
CA LEU A 137 -12.23 -13.58 20.28
C LEU A 137 -10.96 -14.26 20.82
N PRO A 138 -9.73 -14.12 20.24
CA PRO A 138 -8.57 -14.76 20.82
C PRO A 138 -8.25 -14.12 22.18
N ASN A 139 -7.72 -14.95 23.10
CA ASN A 139 -7.26 -14.57 24.45
C ASN A 139 -8.38 -14.35 25.48
N ILE A 140 -9.61 -14.74 25.15
CA ILE A 140 -10.72 -14.86 26.10
C ILE A 140 -10.86 -16.35 26.42
N THR A 141 -10.53 -16.76 27.65
CA THR A 141 -10.33 -18.17 28.01
C THR A 141 -11.60 -19.01 27.82
N GLU A 142 -12.74 -18.37 28.02
CA GLU A 142 -14.09 -18.93 27.90
C GLU A 142 -14.43 -19.35 26.46
N PHE A 143 -13.73 -18.83 25.45
CA PHE A 143 -13.91 -19.19 24.05
C PHE A 143 -12.80 -20.10 23.50
N SER A 144 -11.84 -20.55 24.31
CA SER A 144 -10.68 -21.33 23.86
C SER A 144 -11.02 -22.54 22.99
N ASP A 145 -12.00 -23.36 23.40
CA ASP A 145 -12.47 -24.52 22.63
C ASP A 145 -13.10 -24.14 21.30
N VAL A 146 -13.90 -23.06 21.29
CA VAL A 146 -14.51 -22.51 20.09
C VAL A 146 -13.45 -22.07 19.09
N ILE A 147 -12.41 -21.36 19.57
CA ILE A 147 -11.33 -20.87 18.72
C ILE A 147 -10.52 -22.03 18.15
N LYS A 148 -10.22 -23.05 18.96
CA LYS A 148 -9.48 -24.24 18.50
C LYS A 148 -10.22 -24.96 17.38
N GLU A 149 -11.52 -25.18 17.55
CA GLU A 149 -12.37 -25.82 16.54
C GLU A 149 -12.46 -24.97 15.25
N GLY A 150 -12.65 -23.65 15.41
CA GLY A 150 -12.68 -22.70 14.29
C GLY A 150 -11.37 -22.67 13.49
N VAL A 151 -10.22 -22.69 14.16
CA VAL A 151 -8.90 -22.76 13.49
C VAL A 151 -8.77 -24.03 12.65
N THR A 152 -9.11 -25.20 13.19
CA THR A 152 -9.07 -26.46 12.44
C THR A 152 -9.99 -26.43 11.23
N TRP A 153 -11.19 -25.87 11.39
CA TRP A 153 -12.13 -25.72 10.27
C TRP A 153 -11.58 -24.80 9.17
N LEU A 154 -11.04 -23.63 9.54
CA LEU A 154 -10.47 -22.67 8.60
C LEU A 154 -9.23 -23.22 7.87
N GLN A 155 -8.38 -23.99 8.54
CA GLN A 155 -7.22 -24.62 7.89
C GLN A 155 -7.63 -25.57 6.78
N ASN A 156 -8.62 -26.43 7.04
CA ASN A 156 -9.16 -27.35 6.05
C ASN A 156 -9.78 -26.60 4.86
N LYS A 157 -10.55 -25.54 5.14
CA LYS A 157 -11.21 -24.72 4.11
C LYS A 157 -10.28 -23.82 3.33
N CYS A 158 -9.20 -23.36 3.94
CA CYS A 158 -8.14 -22.62 3.25
C CYS A 158 -7.49 -23.50 2.18
N GLN A 159 -7.11 -24.74 2.53
CA GLN A 159 -6.52 -25.69 1.58
C GLN A 159 -7.48 -26.02 0.43
N GLU A 160 -8.78 -26.20 0.74
CA GLU A 160 -9.81 -26.44 -0.29
C GLU A 160 -9.95 -25.25 -1.25
N SER A 161 -9.98 -24.03 -0.72
CA SER A 161 -10.15 -22.79 -1.50
C SER A 161 -8.93 -22.52 -2.39
N LEU A 162 -7.72 -22.73 -1.87
CA LEU A 162 -6.48 -22.62 -2.65
C LEU A 162 -6.44 -23.61 -3.82
N ARG A 163 -6.86 -24.87 -3.61
CA ARG A 163 -6.94 -25.87 -4.68
C ARG A 163 -7.96 -25.49 -5.77
N LYS A 164 -9.06 -24.85 -5.37
CA LYS A 164 -10.13 -24.39 -6.28
C LYS A 164 -9.87 -23.02 -6.90
N ARG A 165 -8.79 -22.33 -6.52
CA ARG A 165 -8.49 -20.93 -6.90
C ARG A 165 -9.62 -19.97 -6.53
N ASP A 166 -10.27 -20.21 -5.39
CA ASP A 166 -11.29 -19.33 -4.82
C ASP A 166 -10.60 -18.32 -3.89
N TYR A 167 -10.09 -17.23 -4.47
CA TYR A 167 -9.21 -16.29 -3.74
C TYR A 167 -9.96 -15.55 -2.63
N GLU A 168 -11.22 -15.17 -2.82
CA GLU A 168 -12.04 -14.50 -1.79
C GLU A 168 -12.13 -15.35 -0.52
N ARG A 169 -12.52 -16.63 -0.67
CA ARG A 169 -12.63 -17.54 0.48
C ARG A 169 -11.28 -17.89 1.09
N ALA A 170 -10.23 -17.94 0.28
CA ALA A 170 -8.88 -18.14 0.78
C ALA A 170 -8.45 -16.94 1.64
N VAL A 171 -8.67 -15.70 1.17
CA VAL A 171 -8.41 -14.48 1.94
C VAL A 171 -9.18 -14.47 3.25
N ASP A 172 -10.46 -14.82 3.25
CA ASP A 172 -11.25 -14.95 4.49
C ASP A 172 -10.60 -15.93 5.47
N CYS A 173 -10.25 -17.12 5.01
CA CYS A 173 -9.62 -18.11 5.89
C CYS A 173 -8.29 -17.60 6.46
N LEU A 174 -7.46 -17.02 5.62
CA LEU A 174 -6.14 -16.51 5.99
C LEU A 174 -6.26 -15.34 6.98
N PHE A 175 -7.25 -14.46 6.81
CA PHE A 175 -7.54 -13.36 7.72
C PHE A 175 -7.77 -13.84 9.16
N GLY A 176 -8.53 -14.92 9.33
CA GLY A 176 -8.80 -15.52 10.64
C GLY A 176 -7.58 -16.21 11.25
N LEU A 177 -6.71 -16.80 10.42
CA LEU A 177 -5.56 -17.58 10.86
C LEU A 177 -4.28 -16.77 11.13
N CYS A 178 -4.29 -15.47 10.83
CA CYS A 178 -3.12 -14.57 10.82
C CYS A 178 -2.23 -14.63 12.09
N GLU A 179 -2.80 -14.87 13.27
CA GLU A 179 -2.08 -14.88 14.56
C GLU A 179 -1.67 -16.27 15.07
N LYS A 180 -2.07 -17.36 14.39
CA LYS A 180 -1.98 -18.74 14.94
C LYS A 180 -0.99 -19.65 14.21
N GLY A 181 0.05 -19.07 13.59
CA GLY A 181 1.20 -19.82 13.08
C GLY A 181 1.05 -20.42 11.68
N SER A 182 0.04 -20.03 10.89
CA SER A 182 -0.07 -20.40 9.46
C SER A 182 0.51 -19.31 8.54
N SER A 183 1.54 -18.60 9.00
CA SER A 183 2.11 -17.38 8.39
C SER A 183 2.89 -17.61 7.09
N GLN A 184 2.59 -18.67 6.35
CA GLN A 184 3.00 -18.79 4.96
C GLN A 184 1.76 -18.71 4.11
N LEU A 185 1.29 -17.48 3.90
CA LEU A 185 0.69 -17.14 2.62
C LEU A 185 1.70 -17.61 1.57
N THR A 186 1.37 -18.63 0.79
CA THR A 186 2.28 -19.07 -0.26
C THR A 186 2.54 -17.88 -1.15
N LEU A 187 3.82 -17.54 -1.38
CA LEU A 187 4.20 -16.43 -2.26
C LEU A 187 3.52 -16.55 -3.63
N ASP A 188 3.23 -17.78 -4.04
CA ASP A 188 2.47 -18.11 -5.25
C ASP A 188 1.02 -17.62 -5.18
N PHE A 189 0.29 -17.87 -4.07
CA PHE A 189 -1.04 -17.31 -3.85
C PHE A 189 -1.03 -15.79 -3.89
N LEU A 190 -0.04 -15.15 -3.24
CA LEU A 190 0.04 -13.68 -3.21
C LEU A 190 0.37 -13.07 -4.57
N ARG A 191 1.22 -13.74 -5.36
CA ARG A 191 1.53 -13.31 -6.73
C ARG A 191 0.30 -13.46 -7.64
N GLU A 192 -0.43 -14.55 -7.50
CA GLU A 192 -1.64 -14.83 -8.27
C GLU A 192 -2.79 -13.87 -7.88
N ALA A 193 -3.03 -13.66 -6.58
CA ALA A 193 -3.97 -12.66 -6.10
C ALA A 193 -3.58 -11.24 -6.57
N SER A 194 -2.28 -10.93 -6.65
CA SER A 194 -1.82 -9.65 -7.19
C SER A 194 -2.07 -9.50 -8.70
N SER A 195 -2.05 -10.59 -9.49
CA SER A 195 -2.42 -10.51 -10.91
C SER A 195 -3.93 -10.36 -11.12
N HIS A 196 -4.73 -10.85 -10.17
CA HIS A 196 -6.20 -10.75 -10.18
C HIS A 196 -6.73 -9.63 -9.28
N ILE A 197 -5.90 -8.64 -8.91
CA ILE A 197 -6.26 -7.65 -7.91
C ILE A 197 -7.56 -6.89 -8.25
N ASN A 198 -7.81 -6.62 -9.54
CA ASN A 198 -9.02 -5.92 -10.01
C ASN A 198 -10.31 -6.74 -9.88
N GLU A 199 -10.20 -8.07 -9.75
CA GLU A 199 -11.33 -8.99 -9.60
C GLU A 199 -11.68 -9.22 -8.12
N LEU A 200 -10.77 -8.87 -7.21
CA LEU A 200 -10.98 -8.97 -5.77
C LEU A 200 -11.90 -7.86 -5.27
N SER A 201 -12.75 -8.20 -4.30
CA SER A 201 -13.58 -7.27 -3.54
C SER A 201 -12.73 -6.27 -2.74
N ASP A 202 -13.29 -5.09 -2.45
CA ASP A 202 -12.62 -4.07 -1.63
C ASP A 202 -12.28 -4.61 -0.24
N GLU A 203 -13.16 -5.48 0.27
CA GLU A 203 -12.98 -6.22 1.51
C GLU A 203 -11.77 -7.14 1.47
N ALA A 204 -11.63 -7.97 0.41
CA ALA A 204 -10.50 -8.87 0.25
C ALA A 204 -9.19 -8.10 0.08
N VAL A 205 -9.20 -6.99 -0.66
CA VAL A 205 -8.03 -6.11 -0.80
C VAL A 205 -7.63 -5.52 0.56
N ALA A 206 -8.58 -5.05 1.36
CA ALA A 206 -8.30 -4.52 2.70
C ALA A 206 -7.77 -5.60 3.66
N LYS A 207 -8.37 -6.80 3.66
CA LYS A 207 -7.87 -7.97 4.43
C LYS A 207 -6.46 -8.36 4.03
N LEU A 208 -6.17 -8.40 2.72
CA LEU A 208 -4.82 -8.69 2.20
C LEU A 208 -3.80 -7.63 2.63
N CYS A 209 -4.18 -6.35 2.63
CA CYS A 209 -3.32 -5.29 3.17
C CYS A 209 -2.99 -5.56 4.66
N ILE A 210 -3.99 -5.90 5.48
CA ILE A 210 -3.76 -6.18 6.90
C ILE A 210 -2.85 -7.41 7.07
N LEU A 211 -3.08 -8.48 6.29
CA LEU A 211 -2.30 -9.71 6.32
C LEU A 211 -0.82 -9.53 5.90
N LEU A 212 -0.56 -8.64 4.94
CA LEU A 212 0.75 -8.46 4.32
C LEU A 212 1.67 -7.48 5.07
N HIS A 213 1.20 -6.85 6.15
CA HIS A 213 1.91 -5.79 6.86
C HIS A 213 3.36 -6.18 7.20
N ASP A 214 3.57 -7.41 7.70
CA ASP A 214 4.87 -7.89 8.17
C ASP A 214 5.54 -8.94 7.27
N GLN A 215 4.88 -9.38 6.18
CA GLN A 215 5.35 -10.54 5.40
C GLN A 215 6.07 -10.16 4.10
N ASN A 216 5.51 -9.26 3.30
CA ASN A 216 6.09 -8.89 2.00
C ASN A 216 5.80 -7.43 1.65
N ARG A 217 6.76 -6.55 1.95
CA ARG A 217 6.62 -5.10 1.79
C ARG A 217 6.40 -4.67 0.33
N GLU A 218 6.96 -5.38 -0.64
CA GLU A 218 6.81 -5.01 -2.06
C GLU A 218 5.39 -5.30 -2.58
N LEU A 219 4.87 -6.49 -2.28
CA LEU A 219 3.49 -6.86 -2.65
C LEU A 219 2.48 -6.05 -1.85
N ALA A 220 2.72 -5.85 -0.55
CA ALA A 220 1.91 -4.98 0.32
C ALA A 220 1.67 -3.60 -0.28
N ILE A 221 2.72 -2.93 -0.78
CA ILE A 221 2.61 -1.59 -1.38
C ILE A 221 1.67 -1.60 -2.60
N ARG A 222 1.61 -2.68 -3.39
CA ARG A 222 0.69 -2.77 -4.53
C ARG A 222 -0.77 -2.81 -4.07
N PHE A 223 -1.08 -3.64 -3.08
CA PHE A 223 -2.43 -3.73 -2.53
C PHE A 223 -2.85 -2.43 -1.83
N VAL A 224 -1.94 -1.79 -1.08
CA VAL A 224 -2.22 -0.50 -0.42
C VAL A 224 -2.51 0.59 -1.44
N LYS A 225 -1.72 0.70 -2.51
CA LYS A 225 -1.96 1.68 -3.57
C LYS A 225 -3.29 1.46 -4.28
N GLU A 226 -3.64 0.19 -4.52
CA GLU A 226 -4.91 -0.15 -5.13
C GLU A 226 -6.09 0.18 -4.20
N LEU A 227 -5.97 -0.13 -2.89
CA LEU A 227 -6.95 0.26 -1.89
C LEU A 227 -7.12 1.79 -1.82
N GLU A 228 -6.01 2.54 -1.77
CA GLU A 228 -6.01 4.02 -1.80
C GLU A 228 -6.74 4.53 -3.06
N ARG A 229 -6.48 3.94 -4.23
CA ARG A 229 -7.15 4.30 -5.49
C ARG A 229 -8.65 4.03 -5.46
N ARG A 230 -9.09 2.91 -4.89
CA ARG A 230 -10.52 2.54 -4.81
C ARG A 230 -11.29 3.46 -3.88
N ILE A 231 -10.72 3.70 -2.69
CA ILE A 231 -11.26 4.68 -1.74
C ILE A 231 -11.28 6.07 -2.40
N GLU A 232 -10.19 6.50 -3.02
CA GLU A 232 -10.15 7.78 -3.73
C GLU A 232 -11.27 7.87 -4.76
N ASN A 233 -11.51 6.83 -5.58
CA ASN A 233 -12.60 6.85 -6.56
C ASN A 233 -13.99 6.87 -5.93
N GLU A 234 -14.21 6.19 -4.81
CA GLU A 234 -15.48 6.21 -4.08
C GLU A 234 -15.78 7.61 -3.51
N PHE A 235 -14.77 8.28 -2.97
CA PHE A 235 -14.91 9.62 -2.42
C PHE A 235 -14.74 10.72 -3.48
N LYS A 236 -14.29 10.40 -4.69
CA LYS A 236 -14.05 11.36 -5.78
C LYS A 236 -15.37 11.95 -6.25
N GLY A 237 -15.52 13.26 -6.03
CA GLY A 237 -16.74 13.98 -6.38
C GLY A 237 -17.85 13.84 -5.33
N SER A 238 -17.61 13.18 -4.20
CA SER A 238 -18.55 13.19 -3.08
C SER A 238 -18.59 14.59 -2.45
N PRO A 239 -19.73 15.30 -2.53
CA PRO A 239 -19.87 16.57 -1.82
C PRO A 239 -19.86 16.35 -0.30
N GLY A 240 -20.14 15.14 0.20
CA GLY A 240 -20.38 14.84 1.61
C GLY A 240 -19.26 15.25 2.55
N LEU A 241 -17.99 15.05 2.19
CA LEU A 241 -16.86 15.34 3.08
C LEU A 241 -16.49 16.83 3.16
N SER A 242 -16.56 17.51 2.03
CA SER A 242 -16.36 18.96 1.98
C SER A 242 -17.58 19.69 2.58
N LEU A 243 -18.79 19.17 2.32
CA LEU A 243 -20.05 19.69 2.83
C LEU A 243 -20.18 19.47 4.34
N GLU A 244 -19.88 18.29 4.88
CA GLU A 244 -19.94 18.06 6.33
C GLU A 244 -19.00 19.00 7.09
N ARG A 245 -17.74 19.11 6.62
CA ARG A 245 -16.78 20.07 7.19
C ARG A 245 -17.29 21.51 7.09
N GLY A 246 -17.80 21.90 5.93
CA GLY A 246 -18.39 23.21 5.71
C GLY A 246 -19.61 23.49 6.60
N LEU A 247 -20.49 22.51 6.78
CA LEU A 247 -21.65 22.59 7.66
C LEU A 247 -21.22 22.71 9.12
N ARG A 248 -20.22 21.94 9.59
CA ARG A 248 -19.67 22.08 10.95
C ARG A 248 -19.06 23.46 11.17
N GLU A 249 -18.24 23.95 10.23
CA GLU A 249 -17.65 25.29 10.31
C GLU A 249 -18.74 26.37 10.36
N LEU A 250 -19.80 26.25 9.55
CA LEU A 250 -20.94 27.17 9.55
C LEU A 250 -21.78 27.10 10.82
N VAL A 251 -22.02 25.90 11.37
CA VAL A 251 -22.72 25.72 12.65
C VAL A 251 -21.93 26.35 13.79
N CYS A 252 -20.61 26.17 13.82
CA CYS A 252 -19.75 26.85 14.79
C CYS A 252 -19.83 28.37 14.64
N LEU A 253 -19.82 28.89 13.41
CA LEU A 253 -19.93 30.33 13.16
C LEU A 253 -21.29 30.89 13.60
N LEU A 254 -22.39 30.19 13.32
CA LEU A 254 -23.74 30.56 13.75
C LEU A 254 -23.94 30.49 15.27
N ASN A 255 -23.20 29.63 15.96
CA ASN A 255 -23.23 29.48 17.42
C ASN A 255 -22.24 30.41 18.14
N SER A 256 -21.28 30.98 17.42
CA SER A 256 -20.51 32.14 17.88
C SER A 256 -21.33 33.39 17.59
N ASP A 257 -21.19 34.47 18.36
CA ASP A 257 -21.90 35.75 18.16
C ASP A 257 -21.50 36.50 16.86
N CYS A 258 -21.13 35.76 15.81
CA CYS A 258 -20.76 36.26 14.51
C CYS A 258 -22.00 36.75 13.74
N PRO A 259 -22.00 38.01 13.24
CA PRO A 259 -23.10 38.52 12.43
C PRO A 259 -23.32 37.68 11.16
N VAL A 260 -24.58 37.45 10.78
CA VAL A 260 -24.95 36.63 9.61
C VAL A 260 -24.34 37.19 8.32
N GLU A 261 -24.19 38.51 8.22
CA GLU A 261 -23.52 39.21 7.13
C GLU A 261 -22.05 38.81 6.99
N ALA A 262 -21.33 38.66 8.10
CA ALA A 262 -19.93 38.23 8.10
C ALA A 262 -19.79 36.77 7.67
N ILE A 263 -20.71 35.90 8.11
CA ILE A 263 -20.77 34.50 7.67
C ILE A 263 -21.06 34.42 6.17
N ARG A 264 -21.94 35.27 5.64
CA ARG A 264 -22.21 35.38 4.19
C ARG A 264 -20.97 35.82 3.42
N SER A 265 -20.21 36.79 3.91
CA SER A 265 -18.94 37.21 3.29
C SER A 265 -17.89 36.09 3.28
N ILE A 266 -17.75 35.34 4.37
CA ILE A 266 -16.86 34.16 4.44
C ILE A 266 -17.27 33.12 3.39
N LEU A 267 -18.57 32.83 3.28
CA LEU A 267 -19.12 31.93 2.25
C LEU A 267 -18.79 32.39 0.83
N THR A 268 -18.90 33.69 0.54
CA THR A 268 -18.55 34.25 -0.78
C THR A 268 -17.07 34.05 -1.09
N VAL A 269 -16.18 34.35 -0.15
CA VAL A 269 -14.73 34.12 -0.31
C VAL A 269 -14.43 32.64 -0.54
N LYS A 270 -15.08 31.73 0.19
CA LYS A 270 -14.90 30.28 0.01
C LYS A 270 -15.37 29.81 -1.37
N LYS A 271 -16.47 30.38 -1.89
CA LYS A 271 -16.95 30.12 -3.27
C LYS A 271 -15.92 30.56 -4.31
N GLU A 272 -15.37 31.77 -4.16
CA GLU A 272 -14.34 32.33 -5.06
C GLU A 272 -13.03 31.52 -5.04
N GLN A 273 -12.67 30.95 -3.89
CA GLN A 273 -11.55 30.04 -3.72
C GLN A 273 -11.77 28.63 -4.31
N GLY A 274 -12.92 28.40 -4.95
CA GLY A 274 -13.22 27.12 -5.60
C GLY A 274 -13.65 26.01 -4.63
N GLN A 275 -14.09 26.34 -3.40
CA GLN A 275 -14.60 25.33 -2.47
C GLN A 275 -16.00 24.86 -2.90
N ASP A 276 -16.11 23.60 -3.33
CA ASP A 276 -17.35 23.06 -3.89
C ASP A 276 -18.49 23.00 -2.87
N TRP A 277 -18.22 22.76 -1.58
CA TRP A 277 -19.25 22.78 -0.54
C TRP A 277 -19.89 24.16 -0.36
N ALA A 278 -19.11 25.23 -0.49
CA ALA A 278 -19.60 26.58 -0.26
C ALA A 278 -20.62 26.97 -1.32
N LYS A 279 -20.52 26.40 -2.54
CA LYS A 279 -21.49 26.57 -3.63
C LYS A 279 -22.83 25.91 -3.32
N ASN A 280 -22.85 24.92 -2.44
CA ASN A 280 -24.04 24.12 -2.12
C ASN A 280 -24.75 24.57 -0.84
N VAL A 281 -24.30 25.65 -0.20
CA VAL A 281 -24.83 26.12 1.09
C VAL A 281 -25.14 27.62 1.05
N ARG A 282 -26.25 27.99 1.70
CA ARG A 282 -26.66 29.37 1.96
C ARG A 282 -27.03 29.51 3.44
N VAL A 283 -26.75 30.67 4.03
CA VAL A 283 -27.19 31.00 5.39
C VAL A 283 -28.32 32.01 5.35
N ASP A 284 -29.41 31.70 6.04
CA ASP A 284 -30.55 32.59 6.21
C ASP A 284 -30.96 32.66 7.69
N GLY A 285 -30.77 33.83 8.30
CA GLY A 285 -30.88 33.98 9.76
C GLY A 285 -29.98 32.99 10.51
N LYS A 286 -30.58 32.20 11.41
CA LYS A 286 -29.91 31.12 12.16
C LYS A 286 -29.96 29.75 11.45
N SER A 287 -30.43 29.69 10.21
CA SER A 287 -30.59 28.44 9.47
C SER A 287 -29.57 28.29 8.36
N ILE A 288 -29.11 27.05 8.16
CA ILE A 288 -28.26 26.67 7.04
C ILE A 288 -29.13 25.94 6.01
N ILE A 289 -29.20 26.47 4.80
CA ILE A 289 -29.96 25.93 3.68
C ILE A 289 -28.99 25.24 2.72
N ILE A 290 -29.15 23.94 2.52
CA ILE A 290 -28.40 23.15 1.53
C ILE A 290 -29.14 23.31 0.18
N GLN A 291 -28.49 23.97 -0.78
CA GLN A 291 -29.08 24.31 -2.08
C GLN A 291 -29.11 23.13 -3.05
N HIS A 292 -28.12 22.24 -2.96
CA HIS A 292 -28.05 21.01 -3.75
C HIS A 292 -27.91 19.84 -2.79
N VAL A 293 -29.01 19.12 -2.58
CA VAL A 293 -28.95 17.82 -1.91
C VAL A 293 -28.32 16.84 -2.91
N PRO A 294 -27.16 16.22 -2.58
CA PRO A 294 -26.53 15.27 -3.47
C PRO A 294 -27.48 14.14 -3.83
N ARG A 295 -27.39 13.67 -5.08
CA ARG A 295 -28.17 12.50 -5.51
C ARG A 295 -27.66 11.26 -4.76
N VAL A 296 -28.51 10.26 -4.59
CA VAL A 296 -28.20 9.00 -3.86
C VAL A 296 -26.99 8.24 -4.45
N GLY A 297 -26.57 8.53 -5.68
CA GLY A 297 -25.35 7.98 -6.30
C GLY A 297 -24.10 8.88 -6.25
N GLU A 298 -24.20 10.08 -5.66
CA GLU A 298 -23.08 11.01 -5.46
C GLU A 298 -22.51 10.94 -4.03
N LEU A 299 -23.21 10.23 -3.13
CA LEU A 299 -22.74 9.96 -1.78
C LEU A 299 -21.87 8.69 -1.77
N PRO A 300 -20.87 8.60 -0.87
CA PRO A 300 -20.12 7.37 -0.64
C PRO A 300 -21.09 6.25 -0.26
N ARG A 301 -20.77 5.00 -0.61
CA ARG A 301 -21.61 3.87 -0.24
C ARG A 301 -21.61 3.75 1.29
N VAL A 302 -22.70 3.25 1.87
CA VAL A 302 -22.72 2.86 3.28
C VAL A 302 -22.17 1.45 3.39
N ASP A 303 -20.89 1.31 3.73
CA ASP A 303 -20.25 0.01 3.93
C ASP A 303 -19.34 0.01 5.16
N PRO A 304 -19.94 -0.05 6.37
CA PRO A 304 -19.22 -0.13 7.65
C PRO A 304 -18.11 -1.18 7.67
N LYS A 305 -18.33 -2.28 6.95
CA LYS A 305 -17.44 -3.43 6.97
C LYS A 305 -16.15 -3.11 6.21
N VAL A 306 -16.30 -2.75 4.94
CA VAL A 306 -15.18 -2.42 4.04
C VAL A 306 -14.44 -1.19 4.56
N HIS A 307 -15.16 -0.15 4.98
CA HIS A 307 -14.55 1.08 5.44
C HIS A 307 -13.68 0.90 6.68
N ALA A 308 -14.14 0.12 7.66
CA ALA A 308 -13.38 -0.13 8.88
C ALA A 308 -12.11 -0.96 8.61
N LEU A 309 -12.20 -1.97 7.73
CA LEU A 309 -11.02 -2.74 7.28
C LEU A 309 -10.04 -1.86 6.51
N ALA A 310 -10.56 -1.01 5.62
CA ALA A 310 -9.75 -0.07 4.86
C ALA A 310 -9.02 0.92 5.77
N LEU A 311 -9.70 1.47 6.78
CA LEU A 311 -9.09 2.36 7.77
C LEU A 311 -7.96 1.64 8.50
N LYS A 312 -8.22 0.40 8.94
CA LYS A 312 -7.23 -0.41 9.64
C LYS A 312 -6.02 -0.76 8.78
N ALA A 313 -6.25 -1.11 7.52
CA ALA A 313 -5.20 -1.36 6.55
C ALA A 313 -4.30 -0.13 6.38
N LEU A 314 -4.88 1.05 6.12
CA LEU A 314 -4.12 2.29 5.97
C LEU A 314 -3.36 2.68 7.25
N GLU A 315 -3.97 2.45 8.42
CA GLU A 315 -3.34 2.67 9.72
C GLU A 315 -2.08 1.80 9.89
N SER A 316 -2.17 0.49 9.58
CA SER A 316 -1.02 -0.43 9.64
C SER A 316 0.15 0.09 8.82
N TYR A 317 -0.08 0.62 7.62
CA TYR A 317 0.99 1.18 6.78
C TYR A 317 1.36 2.64 7.08
N ARG A 318 0.96 3.18 8.24
CA ARG A 318 1.22 4.56 8.67
C ARG A 318 0.79 5.60 7.63
N ARG A 319 -0.34 5.36 6.95
CA ARG A 319 -0.89 6.26 5.92
C ARG A 319 -1.79 7.36 6.50
N SER A 320 -1.80 7.57 7.82
CA SER A 320 -2.53 8.66 8.46
C SER A 320 -1.96 10.04 8.10
N SER A 321 -0.66 10.12 7.86
CA SER A 321 0.03 11.31 7.36
C SER A 321 0.75 11.00 6.05
N ILE A 322 0.86 12.02 5.21
CA ILE A 322 1.66 12.03 4.00
C ILE A 322 2.71 13.12 4.12
N ILE A 323 3.88 12.84 3.54
CA ILE A 323 4.96 13.80 3.48
C ILE A 323 4.69 14.70 2.27
N ALA A 324 4.40 15.98 2.52
CA ALA A 324 4.32 16.99 1.49
C ALA A 324 5.70 17.59 1.27
N LEU A 325 6.20 17.42 0.04
CA LEU A 325 7.47 17.97 -0.42
C LEU A 325 7.18 19.05 -1.45
N ASN A 326 7.96 20.14 -1.40
CA ASN A 326 8.00 21.08 -2.51
C ASN A 326 8.57 20.39 -3.75
N LYS A 327 8.25 20.93 -4.93
CA LYS A 327 8.67 20.34 -6.22
C LYS A 327 10.19 20.13 -6.31
N ASP A 328 10.96 21.09 -5.83
CA ASP A 328 12.42 21.06 -5.87
C ASP A 328 12.99 20.01 -4.91
N ASP A 329 12.41 19.90 -3.71
CA ASP A 329 12.78 18.89 -2.71
C ASP A 329 12.43 17.47 -3.17
N PHE A 330 11.30 17.31 -3.86
CA PHE A 330 10.93 16.04 -4.49
C PHE A 330 11.93 15.65 -5.57
N ILE A 331 12.37 16.59 -6.41
CA ILE A 331 13.39 16.32 -7.44
C ILE A 331 14.69 15.88 -6.77
N ARG A 332 15.17 16.61 -5.75
CA ARG A 332 16.37 16.25 -4.97
C ARG A 332 16.23 14.86 -4.35
N LEU A 333 15.11 14.56 -3.70
CA LEU A 333 14.87 13.28 -3.03
C LEU A 333 14.77 12.12 -4.04
N LYS A 334 14.16 12.37 -5.21
CA LYS A 334 14.12 11.42 -6.32
C LYS A 334 15.52 11.14 -6.88
N GLU A 335 16.35 12.17 -7.04
CA GLU A 335 17.75 12.02 -7.45
C GLU A 335 18.55 11.22 -6.42
N VAL A 336 18.43 11.54 -5.14
CA VAL A 336 19.08 10.79 -4.03
C VAL A 336 18.61 9.34 -4.00
N PHE A 337 17.30 9.09 -4.12
CA PHE A 337 16.76 7.73 -4.15
C PHE A 337 17.25 6.93 -5.36
N ASN A 338 17.31 7.57 -6.53
CA ASN A 338 17.88 6.96 -7.74
C ASN A 338 19.38 6.64 -7.54
N THR A 339 20.13 7.51 -6.86
CA THR A 339 21.54 7.26 -6.54
C THR A 339 21.75 6.16 -5.50
N ALA A 340 20.79 5.93 -4.59
CA ALA A 340 20.88 4.96 -3.51
C ALA A 340 20.39 3.55 -3.88
N ARG A 341 19.78 3.35 -5.06
CA ARG A 341 19.25 2.05 -5.50
C ARG A 341 20.39 1.06 -5.75
N LYS A 342 20.38 -0.10 -5.09
CA LYS A 342 21.38 -1.18 -5.26
C LYS A 342 21.49 -1.56 -6.75
N GLY A 343 22.69 -1.44 -7.31
CA GLY A 343 23.00 -1.69 -8.73
C GLY A 343 23.16 -0.43 -9.59
N TYR A 344 23.00 0.77 -9.01
CA TYR A 344 23.24 2.03 -9.71
C TYR A 344 24.74 2.35 -9.76
N LEU A 345 25.33 2.28 -10.96
CA LEU A 345 26.57 2.99 -11.30
C LEU A 345 26.17 4.27 -12.03
N GLY A 346 25.65 5.24 -11.27
CA GLY A 346 25.42 6.58 -11.80
C GLY A 346 26.73 7.23 -12.15
N ILE A 347 27.01 7.31 -13.44
CA ILE A 347 28.12 8.12 -13.94
C ILE A 347 27.73 9.58 -13.67
N ARG A 348 28.37 10.21 -12.68
CA ARG A 348 28.13 11.62 -12.34
C ARG A 348 28.36 12.49 -13.58
N LYS A 349 27.71 13.66 -13.68
CA LYS A 349 27.89 14.57 -14.83
C LYS A 349 29.37 14.88 -15.15
N ARG A 350 30.21 14.98 -14.12
CA ARG A 350 31.68 15.08 -14.25
C ARG A 350 32.30 13.84 -14.88
N GLU A 351 31.96 12.64 -14.42
CA GLU A 351 32.47 11.37 -14.95
C GLU A 351 31.99 11.13 -16.38
N TYR A 352 30.77 11.56 -16.73
CA TYR A 352 30.24 11.51 -18.10
C TYR A 352 31.04 12.44 -19.01
N LEU A 353 31.34 13.67 -18.56
CA LEU A 353 32.23 14.59 -19.26
C LEU A 353 33.64 14.02 -19.42
N THR A 354 34.19 13.35 -18.41
CA THR A 354 35.49 12.68 -18.49
C THR A 354 35.48 11.54 -19.50
N ILE A 355 34.45 10.69 -19.51
CA ILE A 355 34.29 9.61 -20.49
C ILE A 355 34.13 10.18 -21.90
N LEU A 356 33.36 11.26 -22.05
CA LEU A 356 33.15 11.92 -23.34
C LEU A 356 34.43 12.61 -23.85
N LEU A 357 35.26 13.14 -22.95
CA LEU A 357 36.56 13.71 -23.26
C LEU A 357 37.57 12.63 -23.64
N ILE A 358 37.64 11.52 -22.90
CA ILE A 358 38.45 10.34 -23.25
C ILE A 358 38.00 9.78 -24.61
N ALA A 359 36.69 9.73 -24.87
CA ALA A 359 36.14 9.31 -26.16
C ALA A 359 36.49 10.27 -27.29
N GLY A 360 36.43 11.58 -27.05
CA GLY A 360 36.82 12.60 -28.02
C GLY A 360 38.30 12.48 -28.37
N VAL A 361 39.17 12.38 -27.36
CA VAL A 361 40.62 12.22 -27.54
C VAL A 361 40.96 10.91 -28.25
N THR A 362 40.37 9.79 -27.85
CA THR A 362 40.59 8.50 -28.52
C THR A 362 40.04 8.47 -29.94
N SER A 363 38.91 9.13 -30.22
CA SER A 363 38.37 9.28 -31.58
C SER A 363 39.27 10.15 -32.45
N PHE A 364 39.82 11.23 -31.91
CA PHE A 364 40.77 12.10 -32.61
C PHE A 364 42.04 11.33 -32.98
N PHE A 365 42.63 10.58 -32.05
CA PHE A 365 43.79 9.74 -32.34
C PHE A 365 43.46 8.61 -33.32
N ALA A 366 42.31 7.95 -33.19
CA ALA A 366 41.87 6.93 -34.13
C ALA A 366 41.74 7.48 -35.57
N LEU A 367 41.18 8.68 -35.73
CA LEU A 367 41.06 9.37 -37.02
C LEU A 367 42.42 9.80 -37.60
N MET A 368 43.32 10.34 -36.77
CA MET A 368 44.67 10.70 -37.20
C MET A 368 45.49 9.51 -37.68
N PHE A 369 45.33 8.33 -37.05
CA PHE A 369 46.06 7.13 -37.43
C PHE A 369 45.33 6.27 -38.48
N LEU A 370 44.07 6.58 -38.80
CA LEU A 370 43.25 5.85 -39.78
C LEU A 370 43.90 5.75 -41.17
N PRO A 371 44.52 6.80 -41.74
CA PRO A 371 45.17 6.72 -43.05
C PRO A 371 46.36 5.75 -43.05
N ASN A 372 47.13 5.73 -41.96
CA ASN A 372 48.29 4.85 -41.79
C ASN A 372 47.91 3.39 -41.49
N ILE A 373 46.71 3.16 -40.95
CA ILE A 373 46.16 1.83 -40.74
C ILE A 373 45.57 1.30 -42.06
N LEU A 374 44.84 2.13 -42.81
CA LEU A 374 44.28 1.77 -44.11
C LEU A 374 45.38 1.53 -45.16
N SER A 375 46.45 2.32 -45.17
CA SER A 375 47.60 2.08 -46.05
C SER A 375 48.37 0.81 -45.71
N ALA A 376 48.44 0.45 -44.42
CA ALA A 376 48.97 -0.84 -44.01
C ALA A 376 48.04 -1.98 -44.46
N ILE A 377 46.73 -1.87 -44.25
CA ILE A 377 45.75 -2.89 -44.66
C ILE A 377 45.75 -3.14 -46.18
N TRP A 378 45.98 -2.11 -47.00
CA TRP A 378 46.05 -2.25 -48.46
C TRP A 378 47.24 -3.12 -48.92
N ASN A 379 48.29 -3.23 -48.09
CA ASN A 379 49.49 -4.04 -48.35
C ASN A 379 49.54 -5.34 -47.52
N PHE A 380 48.44 -5.76 -46.88
CA PHE A 380 48.44 -6.86 -45.91
C PHE A 380 48.03 -8.22 -46.51
N ASP A 381 48.89 -9.22 -46.35
CA ASP A 381 48.67 -10.61 -46.81
C ASP A 381 47.66 -11.36 -45.89
N TYR A 382 46.71 -12.08 -46.50
CA TYR A 382 45.57 -12.74 -45.84
C TYR A 382 46.01 -13.82 -44.83
N LYS A 383 47.21 -14.39 -45.01
CA LYS A 383 47.82 -15.37 -44.10
C LYS A 383 48.03 -14.84 -42.68
N THR A 384 48.31 -13.55 -42.54
CA THR A 384 48.58 -12.95 -41.22
C THR A 384 47.31 -12.81 -40.39
N ILE A 385 46.14 -12.64 -41.02
CA ILE A 385 44.83 -12.57 -40.34
C ILE A 385 44.43 -13.95 -39.80
N ALA A 386 44.68 -15.03 -40.55
CA ALA A 386 44.40 -16.39 -40.11
C ALA A 386 45.24 -16.79 -38.90
N ILE A 387 46.50 -16.36 -38.85
CA ILE A 387 47.40 -16.56 -37.70
C ILE A 387 46.93 -15.73 -36.50
N LEU A 388 46.56 -14.46 -36.70
CA LEU A 388 46.10 -13.56 -35.64
C LEU A 388 44.76 -14.01 -35.03
N LEU A 389 43.84 -14.54 -35.84
CA LEU A 389 42.59 -15.18 -35.38
C LEU A 389 42.86 -16.52 -34.66
N GLY A 390 43.88 -17.28 -35.09
CA GLY A 390 44.34 -18.48 -34.41
C GLY A 390 44.93 -18.22 -33.02
N ASP A 391 45.73 -17.16 -32.89
CA ASP A 391 46.36 -16.77 -31.63
C ASP A 391 45.37 -16.09 -30.66
N LEU A 392 44.41 -15.31 -31.18
CA LEU A 392 43.25 -14.80 -30.42
C LEU A 392 42.47 -15.90 -29.72
N LYS A 393 42.36 -17.09 -30.35
CA LYS A 393 41.64 -18.24 -29.80
C LYS A 393 42.42 -18.95 -28.69
N LYS A 394 43.76 -18.88 -28.68
CA LYS A 394 44.62 -19.57 -27.71
C LYS A 394 45.00 -18.70 -26.51
N ASN A 395 45.37 -17.44 -26.71
CA ASN A 395 45.72 -16.55 -25.60
C ASN A 395 45.68 -15.07 -26.03
N TRP A 396 44.60 -14.36 -25.69
CA TRP A 396 44.37 -12.98 -26.13
C TRP A 396 45.42 -11.97 -25.61
N LEU A 397 46.18 -12.31 -24.56
CA LEU A 397 47.28 -11.51 -24.03
C LEU A 397 48.49 -11.41 -24.97
N LEU A 398 48.71 -12.40 -25.85
CA LEU A 398 49.81 -12.37 -26.83
C LEU A 398 49.64 -11.26 -27.88
N VAL A 399 48.38 -10.88 -28.16
CA VAL A 399 48.02 -9.77 -29.04
C VAL A 399 48.55 -8.43 -28.50
N LEU A 400 48.59 -8.26 -27.17
CA LEU A 400 49.16 -7.06 -26.54
C LEU A 400 50.69 -6.97 -26.68
N THR A 401 51.37 -8.11 -26.80
CA THR A 401 52.84 -8.18 -26.88
C THR A 401 53.39 -8.11 -28.30
N GLN A 402 52.63 -8.55 -29.31
CA GLN A 402 53.08 -8.56 -30.70
C GLN A 402 52.49 -7.38 -31.48
N GLY A 403 53.11 -6.19 -31.38
CA GLY A 403 53.02 -5.10 -32.37
C GLY A 403 51.65 -4.50 -32.70
N SER A 404 50.56 -5.01 -32.12
CA SER A 404 49.18 -4.68 -32.49
C SER A 404 48.60 -3.52 -31.68
N GLN A 405 49.46 -2.64 -31.16
CA GLN A 405 49.06 -1.46 -30.38
C GLN A 405 47.92 -0.67 -31.08
N ARG A 406 47.95 -0.61 -32.42
CA ARG A 406 46.92 0.02 -33.26
C ARG A 406 45.58 -0.72 -33.26
N ALA A 407 45.59 -2.06 -33.30
CA ALA A 407 44.37 -2.87 -33.24
C ALA A 407 43.74 -2.86 -31.84
N VAL A 408 44.56 -2.86 -30.78
CA VAL A 408 44.11 -2.72 -29.40
C VAL A 408 43.46 -1.35 -29.18
N LEU A 409 44.09 -0.27 -29.68
CA LEU A 409 43.50 1.08 -29.64
C LEU A 409 42.16 1.15 -30.37
N LEU A 410 42.02 0.48 -31.52
CA LEU A 410 40.78 0.47 -32.31
C LEU A 410 39.66 -0.33 -31.62
N CYS A 411 40.00 -1.43 -30.94
CA CYS A 411 39.08 -2.19 -30.08
C CYS A 411 38.63 -1.38 -28.85
N ILE A 412 39.54 -0.68 -28.18
CA ILE A 412 39.22 0.23 -27.07
C ILE A 412 38.33 1.37 -27.56
N TRP A 413 38.61 1.92 -28.74
CA TRP A 413 37.80 2.98 -29.34
C TRP A 413 36.37 2.51 -29.66
N LEU A 414 36.20 1.38 -30.34
CA LEU A 414 34.88 0.78 -30.62
C LEU A 414 34.10 0.48 -29.33
N TRP A 415 34.81 0.09 -28.26
CA TRP A 415 34.21 -0.13 -26.95
C TRP A 415 33.69 1.19 -26.34
N ILE A 416 34.49 2.25 -26.33
CA ILE A 416 34.10 3.57 -25.81
C ILE A 416 32.87 4.11 -26.57
N VAL A 417 32.86 3.97 -27.90
CA VAL A 417 31.73 4.41 -28.75
C VAL A 417 30.46 3.62 -28.44
N ARG A 418 30.54 2.30 -28.23
CA ARG A 418 29.38 1.46 -27.88
C ARG A 418 28.83 1.78 -26.50
N VAL A 419 29.70 2.03 -25.51
CA VAL A 419 29.32 2.48 -24.16
C VAL A 419 28.62 3.84 -24.23
N LEU A 420 29.15 4.79 -24.99
CA LEU A 420 28.54 6.11 -25.19
C LEU A 420 27.20 6.05 -25.93
N TYR A 421 27.09 5.23 -26.97
CA TYR A 421 25.83 5.05 -27.71
C TYR A 421 24.72 4.49 -26.81
N ARG A 422 25.04 3.51 -25.95
CA ARG A 422 24.12 2.94 -24.96
C ARG A 422 23.76 3.94 -23.87
N LEU A 423 24.73 4.67 -23.32
CA LEU A 423 24.48 5.73 -22.32
C LEU A 423 23.57 6.83 -22.89
N ARG A 424 23.70 7.18 -24.17
CA ARG A 424 22.87 8.21 -24.83
C ARG A 424 21.43 7.76 -25.09
N ARG A 425 21.17 6.47 -25.35
CA ARG A 425 19.82 5.96 -25.66
C ARG A 425 19.07 5.36 -24.48
N GLY A 426 19.78 4.86 -23.45
CA GLY A 426 19.15 4.14 -22.34
C GLY A 426 19.50 4.66 -20.94
N GLY A 427 20.49 5.55 -20.80
CA GLY A 427 20.90 6.09 -19.49
C GLY A 427 21.47 5.07 -18.48
N GLU A 428 21.54 3.78 -18.85
CA GLU A 428 21.80 2.66 -17.93
C GLU A 428 22.75 1.63 -18.57
N ILE A 429 23.70 1.09 -17.79
CA ILE A 429 24.47 -0.12 -18.13
C ILE A 429 24.56 -0.98 -16.87
N ASN A 430 23.95 -2.17 -16.89
CA ASN A 430 24.01 -3.09 -15.75
C ASN A 430 25.41 -3.75 -15.68
N LEU A 431 25.87 -4.17 -14.49
CA LEU A 431 27.17 -4.83 -14.30
C LEU A 431 27.31 -6.07 -15.19
N MET A 432 26.27 -6.88 -15.27
CA MET A 432 26.24 -8.09 -16.11
C MET A 432 26.33 -7.76 -17.61
N GLU A 433 25.80 -6.60 -18.02
CA GLU A 433 25.94 -6.10 -19.39
C GLU A 433 27.31 -5.47 -19.63
N ALA A 434 27.90 -4.78 -18.65
CA ALA A 434 29.28 -4.29 -18.71
C ALA A 434 30.28 -5.44 -18.87
N VAL A 435 30.06 -6.56 -18.18
CA VAL A 435 30.85 -7.80 -18.34
C VAL A 435 30.65 -8.44 -19.71
N ARG A 436 29.43 -8.42 -20.26
CA ARG A 436 29.17 -8.88 -21.65
C ARG A 436 29.84 -7.96 -22.70
N LEU A 437 29.94 -6.67 -22.42
CA LEU A 437 30.56 -5.68 -23.30
C LEU A 437 32.10 -5.74 -23.26
N LEU A 438 32.69 -6.13 -22.13
CA LEU A 438 34.12 -6.44 -22.02
C LEU A 438 34.36 -7.49 -20.91
N PRO A 439 34.64 -8.76 -21.25
CA PRO A 439 34.81 -9.85 -20.26
C PRO A 439 35.90 -9.57 -19.20
N ILE A 440 36.89 -8.72 -19.53
CA ILE A 440 37.97 -8.29 -18.63
C ILE A 440 37.43 -7.51 -17.42
N ILE A 441 36.33 -6.75 -17.58
CA ILE A 441 35.68 -6.06 -16.45
C ILE A 441 35.17 -7.09 -15.44
N GLY A 442 34.62 -8.21 -15.91
CA GLY A 442 34.22 -9.32 -15.05
C GLY A 442 35.39 -9.89 -14.26
N TYR A 443 36.56 -9.99 -14.89
CA TYR A 443 37.79 -10.45 -14.23
C TYR A 443 38.32 -9.44 -13.20
N ILE A 444 38.34 -8.14 -13.52
CA ILE A 444 38.76 -7.05 -12.61
C ILE A 444 37.80 -6.92 -11.43
N VAL A 445 36.49 -6.92 -11.69
CA VAL A 445 35.44 -6.84 -10.67
C VAL A 445 35.49 -8.05 -9.75
N LYS A 446 35.70 -9.25 -10.27
CA LYS A 446 35.86 -10.47 -9.47
C LYS A 446 37.14 -10.46 -8.62
N ARG A 447 38.17 -9.72 -9.04
CA ARG A 447 39.43 -9.54 -8.29
C ARG A 447 39.35 -8.41 -7.26
N LEU A 448 38.55 -7.37 -7.52
CA LEU A 448 38.28 -6.25 -6.60
C LEU A 448 37.25 -6.63 -5.51
N LEU A 449 36.24 -7.41 -5.87
CA LEU A 449 35.26 -7.97 -4.93
C LEU A 449 35.75 -9.27 -4.26
N GLY A 450 36.94 -9.75 -4.63
CA GLY A 450 37.52 -11.00 -4.18
C GLY A 450 38.56 -10.81 -3.08
N ARG A 451 38.08 -10.51 -1.86
CA ARG A 451 38.50 -11.01 -0.53
C ARG A 451 37.84 -10.09 0.52
N GLY A 452 36.96 -10.53 1.42
CA GLY A 452 36.64 -11.90 1.86
C GLY A 452 35.40 -12.53 1.25
#